data_AF-A0A2S7E0J3-F1
#
_entry.id   AF-A0A2S7E0J3-F1
#
_cell.length_a   1.000
_cell.length_b   1.000
_cell.length_c   1.000
_cell.angle_alpha   90.00
_cell.angle_beta   90.00
_cell.angle_gamma   90.00
#
_symmetry.space_group_name_H-M   'P 1'
#
loop_
_entity.id
_entity.type
_entity.pdbx_description
1 polymer ?
#
loop_
_entity_poly.entity_id
_entity_poly.type
_entity_poly.pdbx_seq_one_letter_code
_entity_poly.pdbx_strand_id
1 'polypeptide(L)' 'MASIERTAYPQFKRNPVVRELVTAYTPTDAEVAFVAEYTRQPAHRLTLTILLKTFQRLGY' A
#
# COMPACT_ATOMS: atom_id res chain seq x y z
N MET A 1 27.92 -13.91 -5.80
CA MET A 1 26.46 -13.91 -5.58
C MET A 1 25.94 -12.53 -5.98
N ALA A 2 25.03 -12.45 -6.95
CA ALA A 2 24.52 -11.16 -7.41
C ALA A 2 23.74 -10.46 -6.28
N SER A 3 24.12 -9.22 -5.94
CA SER A 3 23.48 -8.44 -4.88
C SER A 3 21.99 -8.26 -5.19
N ILE A 4 21.14 -8.48 -4.18
CA ILE A 4 19.67 -8.42 -4.24
C ILE A 4 19.18 -7.02 -4.69
N GLU A 5 20.05 -6.02 -4.62
CA GLU A 5 19.87 -4.62 -5.02
C GLU A 5 19.75 -4.41 -6.54
N ARG A 6 19.99 -5.44 -7.37
CA ARG A 6 19.91 -5.38 -8.84
C ARG A 6 18.63 -5.97 -9.44
N THR A 7 17.60 -6.19 -8.63
CA THR A 7 16.31 -6.62 -9.16
C THR A 7 15.42 -5.40 -9.42
N ALA A 8 14.71 -5.39 -10.55
CA ALA A 8 13.74 -4.35 -10.91
C ALA A 8 12.47 -4.39 -10.02
N TYR A 9 12.50 -5.14 -8.92
CA TYR A 9 11.38 -5.26 -8.02
C TYR A 9 11.35 -4.05 -7.09
N PRO A 10 10.27 -3.25 -7.12
CA PRO A 10 10.11 -2.11 -6.24
C PRO A 10 10.07 -2.61 -4.79
N GLN A 11 11.03 -2.14 -3.99
CA GLN A 11 11.14 -2.52 -2.58
C GLN A 11 10.48 -1.46 -1.69
N PHE A 12 9.84 -1.92 -0.62
CA PHE A 12 9.44 -1.03 0.45
C PHE A 12 10.68 -0.39 1.09
N LYS A 13 10.66 0.94 1.25
CA LYS A 13 11.71 1.65 1.99
C LYS A 13 11.79 1.07 3.41
N ARG A 14 12.96 0.55 3.80
CA ARG A 14 13.20 -0.03 5.13
C ARG A 14 13.09 0.98 6.28
N ASN A 15 13.32 2.26 6.02
CA ASN A 15 13.25 3.30 7.05
C ASN A 15 12.46 4.52 6.53
N PRO A 16 11.12 4.43 6.49
CA PRO A 16 10.28 5.55 6.08
C PRO A 16 10.20 6.60 7.20
N VAL A 17 10.31 7.87 6.83
CA VAL A 17 10.08 8.99 7.77
C VAL A 17 8.60 9.00 8.15
N VAL A 18 8.26 9.35 9.39
CA VAL A 18 6.86 9.38 9.89
C VAL A 18 5.92 10.16 8.97
N ARG A 19 6.40 11.26 8.37
CA ARG A 19 5.63 12.03 7.38
C ARG A 19 5.30 11.22 6.12
N GLU A 20 6.27 10.46 5.60
CA GLU A 20 6.05 9.57 4.46
C GLU A 20 5.12 8.40 4.83
N LEU A 21 5.15 7.92 6.08
CA LEU A 21 4.22 6.90 6.56
C LEU A 21 2.79 7.42 6.56
N VAL A 22 2.56 8.60 7.13
CA VAL A 22 1.23 9.22 7.17
C VAL A 22 0.75 9.49 5.74
N THR A 23 1.56 10.09 4.88
CA THR A 23 1.12 10.36 3.50
C THR A 23 0.90 9.09 2.68
N ALA A 24 1.70 8.04 2.86
CA ALA A 24 1.59 6.84 2.04
C ALA A 24 0.53 5.84 2.53
N TYR A 25 0.34 5.71 3.85
CA TYR A 25 -0.52 4.70 4.44
C TYR A 25 -1.83 5.24 5.00
N THR A 26 -2.04 6.56 5.02
CA THR A 26 -3.37 7.12 5.32
C THR A 26 -4.26 6.92 4.09
N PRO A 27 -5.35 6.14 4.20
CA PRO A 27 -6.32 6.03 3.12
C PRO A 27 -7.06 7.36 2.95
N THR A 28 -7.24 7.76 1.69
CA THR A 28 -8.02 8.93 1.28
C THR A 28 -9.50 8.54 1.22
N ASP A 29 -10.42 9.49 1.39
CA ASP A 29 -11.87 9.24 1.33
C ASP A 29 -12.32 8.53 0.03
N ALA A 30 -11.67 8.82 -1.10
CA ALA A 30 -11.93 8.14 -2.37
C ALA A 30 -11.57 6.64 -2.33
N GLU A 31 -10.47 6.28 -1.66
CA GLU A 31 -10.04 4.90 -1.52
C GLU A 31 -10.92 4.15 -0.52
N VAL A 32 -11.39 4.83 0.53
CA VAL A 32 -12.36 4.29 1.49
C VAL A 32 -13.70 4.02 0.81
N ALA A 33 -14.17 4.94 -0.05
CA ALA A 33 -15.39 4.74 -0.84
C ALA A 33 -15.25 3.56 -1.81
N PHE A 34 -14.13 3.46 -2.52
CA PHE A 34 -13.81 2.31 -3.38
C PHE A 34 -13.81 1.01 -2.58
N VAL A 35 -13.10 0.96 -1.45
CA VAL A 35 -13.08 -0.22 -0.60
C VAL A 35 -14.48 -0.59 -0.11
N ALA A 36 -15.29 0.38 0.30
CA ALA A 36 -16.65 0.18 0.78
C ALA A 36 -17.61 -0.32 -0.31
N GLU A 37 -17.41 0.11 -1.56
CA GLU A 37 -18.20 -0.32 -2.72
C GLU A 37 -17.88 -1.78 -3.09
N TYR A 38 -16.60 -2.15 -3.09
CA TYR A 38 -16.15 -3.49 -3.47
C TYR A 38 -16.21 -4.52 -2.33
N THR A 39 -16.33 -4.10 -1.07
CA THR A 39 -16.34 -5.01 0.08
C THR A 39 -17.42 -4.71 1.11
N ARG A 40 -18.29 -5.71 1.33
CA ARG A 40 -19.40 -5.63 2.31
C ARG A 40 -19.01 -6.01 3.73
N GLN A 41 -17.97 -6.83 3.92
CA GLN A 41 -17.53 -7.26 5.25
C GLN A 41 -16.33 -6.43 5.74
N PRO A 42 -16.25 -6.12 7.04
CA PRO A 42 -15.17 -5.33 7.61
C PRO A 42 -13.79 -5.99 7.44
N ALA A 43 -13.71 -7.33 7.49
CA ALA A 43 -12.46 -8.06 7.25
C ALA A 43 -11.93 -7.86 5.83
N HIS A 44 -12.81 -7.91 4.82
CA HIS A 44 -12.44 -7.69 3.42
C HIS A 44 -12.06 -6.24 3.14
N ARG A 45 -12.67 -5.27 3.84
CA ARG A 45 -12.30 -3.85 3.74
C ARG A 45 -10.84 -3.63 4.10
N LEU A 46 -10.39 -4.22 5.21
CA LEU A 46 -9.02 -4.12 5.67
C LEU A 46 -8.04 -4.76 4.66
N THR A 47 -8.36 -5.97 4.18
CA THR A 47 -7.53 -6.67 3.19
C THR A 47 -7.39 -5.88 1.89
N LEU A 48 -8.48 -5.33 1.36
CA LEU A 48 -8.47 -4.55 0.12
C LEU A 48 -7.67 -3.25 0.28
N THR A 49 -7.82 -2.57 1.42
CA THR A 49 -7.07 -1.33 1.72
C THR A 49 -5.57 -1.61 1.78
N ILE A 50 -5.15 -2.69 2.46
CA ILE A 50 -3.74 -3.09 2.54
C ILE A 50 -3.20 -3.40 1.14
N LEU A 51 -3.95 -4.15 0.33
CA LEU A 51 -3.54 -4.52 -1.02
C LEU A 51 -3.40 -3.29 -1.93
N LEU A 52 -4.34 -2.36 -1.86
CA LEU A 52 -4.34 -1.11 -2.62
C LEU A 52 -3.15 -0.22 -2.26
N LYS A 53 -2.88 -0.04 -0.96
CA LYS A 53 -1.71 0.73 -0.48
C LYS A 53 -0.38 0.05 -0.81
N THR A 54 -0.34 -1.27 -0.74
CA THR A 54 0.82 -2.07 -1.14
C THR A 54 1.09 -1.88 -2.63
N PHE A 55 0.06 -1.99 -3.47
CA PHE A 55 0.16 -1.81 -4.92
C PHE A 55 0.66 -0.41 -5.30
N GLN A 56 0.06 0.64 -4.72
CA GLN A 56 0.52 2.03 -4.90
C GLN A 56 1.97 2.22 -4.47
N ARG A 57 2.42 1.54 -3.41
CA ARG A 57 3.81 1.63 -2.95
C ARG A 57 4.79 0.89 -3.82
N LEU A 58 4.36 -0.18 -4.50
CA LEU A 58 5.16 -0.83 -5.51
C LEU A 58 5.26 -0.01 -6.81
N GLY A 59 4.45 1.03 -6.99
CA GLY A 59 4.60 1.96 -8.12
C GLY A 59 4.18 1.38 -9.47
N TYR A 60 3.18 0.48 -9.46
CA TYR A 60 2.42 0.12 -10.66
C TYR A 60 1.36 1.17 -11.01
#